data_AF-A0A354IV14-F1
#
_entry.id   AF-A0A354IV14-F1
#
_cell.length_a   1.000
_cell.length_b   1.000
_cell.length_c   1.000
_cell.angle_alpha   90.00
_cell.angle_beta   90.00
_cell.angle_gamma   90.00
#
_symmetry.space_group_name_H-M   'P 1'
#
loop_
_entity.id
_entity.type
_entity.pdbx_description
1 polymer ?
#
loop_
_entity_poly.entity_id
_entity_poly.type
_entity_poly.pdbx_seq_one_letter_code
_entity_poly.pdbx_strand_id
1 'polypeptide(L)'
;MARLKVLAFDYAIAGGPGAPAVPCALAQQGGMLLQALLADLGAVPGVELQTMPAAGAAWAPAPSFGEKSFGDRDFGERFADCVQAADAVWPLALETEGLLEGLSCDVLRGKRVLLGSAPGAVRVAASKREMTR
;
A
#
# COMPACT_ATOMS: atom_id res chain seq x y z
N MET A 1 -10.00 -24.85 3.18
CA MET A 1 -10.62 -23.55 2.89
C MET A 1 -9.63 -22.71 2.09
N ALA A 2 -10.07 -21.96 1.10
CA ALA A 2 -9.20 -21.03 0.38
C ALA A 2 -8.75 -19.91 1.33
N ARG A 3 -7.47 -19.51 1.27
CA ARG A 3 -6.95 -18.35 2.02
C ARG A 3 -7.21 -17.07 1.23
N LEU A 4 -7.53 -15.99 1.94
CA LEU A 4 -7.73 -14.66 1.37
C LEU A 4 -6.35 -14.02 1.12
N LYS A 5 -6.05 -13.68 -0.13
CA LYS A 5 -4.80 -13.00 -0.49
C LYS A 5 -4.93 -11.51 -0.25
N VAL A 6 -4.14 -10.99 0.69
CA VAL A 6 -4.13 -9.57 1.04
C VAL A 6 -2.82 -8.95 0.60
N LEU A 7 -2.90 -7.92 -0.24
CA LEU A 7 -1.77 -7.06 -0.58
C LEU A 7 -1.76 -5.86 0.36
N ALA A 8 -0.71 -5.69 1.16
CA ALA A 8 -0.49 -4.48 1.94
C ALA A 8 0.87 -3.88 1.55
N PHE A 9 0.91 -2.58 1.32
CA PHE A 9 2.15 -1.90 0.90
C PHE A 9 2.11 -0.43 1.25
N ASP A 10 3.29 0.19 1.33
CA ASP A 10 3.44 1.63 1.40
C ASP A 10 3.97 2.16 0.06
N TYR A 11 3.33 3.18 -0.49
CA TYR A 11 3.65 3.77 -1.79
C TYR A 11 5.08 4.30 -1.86
N ALA A 12 5.54 5.00 -0.82
CA ALA A 12 6.88 5.56 -0.81
C ALA A 12 7.94 4.46 -0.73
N ILE A 13 7.72 3.46 0.13
CA ILE A 13 8.61 2.31 0.28
C ILE A 13 8.68 1.48 -1.00
N ALA A 14 7.52 1.22 -1.62
CA ALA A 14 7.43 0.46 -2.86
C ALA A 14 8.05 1.16 -4.08
N GLY A 15 8.48 2.42 -3.93
CA GLY A 15 9.13 3.21 -4.98
C GLY A 15 8.15 3.91 -5.92
N GLY A 16 6.98 4.29 -5.42
CA GLY A 16 6.04 5.11 -6.17
C GLY A 16 6.67 6.42 -6.66
N PRO A 17 6.27 6.93 -7.84
CA PRO A 17 6.72 8.24 -8.33
C PRO A 17 6.67 9.34 -7.26
N GLY A 18 7.79 10.06 -7.08
CA GLY A 18 7.92 11.09 -6.05
C GLY A 18 8.34 10.60 -4.66
N ALA A 19 8.48 9.28 -4.44
CA ALA A 19 9.00 8.72 -3.19
C ALA A 19 10.37 9.30 -2.73
N PRO A 20 11.35 9.58 -3.62
CA PRO A 20 12.63 10.18 -3.21
C PRO A 20 12.52 11.59 -2.60
N ALA A 21 11.39 12.27 -2.78
CA ALA A 21 11.13 13.60 -2.22
C ALA A 21 10.57 13.55 -0.79
N VAL A 22 10.25 12.36 -0.27
CA VAL A 22 9.70 12.20 1.09
C VAL A 22 10.81 12.39 2.13
N PRO A 23 10.64 13.28 3.13
CA PRO A 23 11.61 13.45 4.20
C PRO A 23 11.91 12.15 4.96
N CYS A 24 13.17 11.94 5.35
CA CYS A 24 13.63 10.71 6.01
C CYS A 24 12.77 10.31 7.23
N ALA A 25 12.42 11.27 8.09
CA ALA A 25 11.58 11.00 9.26
C ALA A 25 10.19 10.44 8.86
N LEU A 26 9.59 10.98 7.79
CA LEU A 26 8.29 10.52 7.30
C LEU A 26 8.38 9.15 6.63
N ALA A 27 9.49 8.89 5.92
CA ALA A 27 9.78 7.56 5.36
C ALA A 27 9.95 6.51 6.48
N GLN A 28 10.63 6.87 7.58
CA GLN A 28 10.78 6.00 8.75
C GLN A 28 9.42 5.72 9.41
N GLN A 29 8.57 6.74 9.56
CA GLN A 29 7.21 6.57 10.06
C GLN A 29 6.38 5.63 9.17
N GLY A 30 6.41 5.82 7.85
CA GLY A 30 5.75 4.91 6.90
C GLY A 30 6.25 3.46 7.04
N GLY A 31 7.57 3.29 7.23
CA GLY A 31 8.18 1.99 7.49
C GLY A 31 7.66 1.31 8.75
N MET A 32 7.47 2.05 9.84
CA MET A 32 6.90 1.53 11.09
C MET A 32 5.42 1.15 10.92
N LEU A 33 4.63 1.99 10.23
CA LEU A 33 3.22 1.73 9.97
C LEU A 33 3.03 0.48 9.11
N LEU A 34 3.81 0.35 8.03
CA LEU A 34 3.77 -0.84 7.18
C LEU A 34 4.17 -2.09 7.96
N GLN A 35 5.22 -2.03 8.79
CA GLN A 35 5.65 -3.18 9.59
C GLN A 35 4.55 -3.64 10.57
N ALA A 36 3.92 -2.70 11.28
CA ALA A 36 2.81 -3.01 12.17
C ALA A 36 1.62 -3.64 11.43
N LEU A 37 1.22 -3.05 10.31
CA LEU A 37 0.14 -3.58 9.47
C LEU A 37 0.43 -5.01 8.99
N LEU A 38 1.65 -5.27 8.52
CA LEU A 38 2.05 -6.59 8.06
C LEU A 38 2.04 -7.60 9.22
N ALA A 39 2.54 -7.22 10.40
CA ALA A 39 2.52 -8.08 11.59
C ALA A 39 1.10 -8.47 11.99
N ASP A 40 0.18 -7.50 12.05
CA ASP A 40 -1.21 -7.72 12.42
C ASP A 40 -1.94 -8.59 11.39
N LEU A 41 -1.82 -8.29 10.09
CA LEU A 41 -2.42 -9.09 9.02
C LEU A 41 -1.85 -10.52 8.97
N GLY A 42 -0.55 -10.68 9.23
CA GLY A 42 0.11 -11.98 9.29
C GLY A 42 -0.37 -12.87 10.44
N ALA A 43 -0.91 -12.28 11.51
CA ALA A 43 -1.49 -13.01 12.63
C ALA A 43 -2.94 -13.47 12.38
N VAL A 44 -3.61 -12.98 11.34
CA VAL A 44 -5.01 -13.32 11.03
C VAL A 44 -5.10 -14.71 10.36
N PRO A 45 -5.78 -15.69 10.97
CA PRO A 45 -5.95 -17.01 10.37
C PRO A 45 -6.68 -16.93 9.03
N GLY A 46 -6.16 -17.62 8.02
CA GLY A 46 -6.77 -17.67 6.69
C GLY A 46 -6.37 -16.50 5.78
N VAL A 47 -5.54 -15.56 6.23
CA VAL A 47 -4.92 -14.54 5.38
C VAL A 47 -3.60 -15.07 4.80
N GLU A 48 -3.42 -14.86 3.51
CA GLU A 48 -2.14 -14.99 2.80
C GLU A 48 -1.65 -13.58 2.47
N LEU A 49 -0.62 -13.12 3.17
CA LEU A 49 -0.15 -11.74 3.07
C LEU A 49 0.94 -11.58 2.00
N GLN A 50 0.80 -10.55 1.19
CA GLN A 50 1.75 -10.12 0.16
C GLN A 50 2.12 -8.65 0.37
N THR A 51 3.37 -8.30 0.08
CA THR A 51 3.85 -6.91 0.05
C THR A 51 4.62 -6.62 -1.23
N MET A 52 4.69 -5.34 -1.61
CA MET A 52 5.60 -4.89 -2.67
C MET A 52 7.01 -4.73 -2.08
N PRO A 53 8.08 -5.15 -2.79
CA PRO A 53 9.46 -4.90 -2.36
C PRO A 53 9.75 -3.42 -2.28
N ALA A 54 10.60 -3.08 -1.30
CA ALA A 54 11.17 -1.76 -1.23
C ALA A 54 12.00 -1.47 -2.48
N ALA A 55 11.87 -0.26 -3.04
CA ALA A 55 12.70 0.18 -4.17
C ALA A 55 14.12 0.61 -3.74
N GLY A 56 14.47 0.47 -2.46
CA GLY A 56 15.79 0.80 -1.93
C GLY A 56 16.07 0.13 -0.59
N ALA A 57 17.32 0.24 -0.11
CA ALA A 57 17.82 -0.47 1.07
C ALA A 57 17.31 0.07 2.42
N ALA A 58 16.49 1.12 2.43
CA ALA A 58 16.11 1.84 3.65
C ALA A 58 15.07 1.11 4.52
N TRP A 59 14.38 0.11 3.96
CA TRP A 59 13.40 -0.68 4.70
C TRP A 59 13.37 -2.11 4.17
N ALA A 60 13.45 -3.08 5.08
CA ALA A 60 13.22 -4.49 4.80
C ALA A 60 12.16 -5.01 5.78
N PRO A 61 11.12 -5.70 5.30
CA PRO A 61 10.16 -6.33 6.19
C PRO A 61 10.83 -7.50 6.94
N ALA A 62 10.18 -7.97 8.01
CA ALA A 62 10.64 -9.20 8.66
C ALA A 62 10.59 -10.37 7.66
N PRO A 63 11.47 -11.37 7.78
CA PRO A 63 11.61 -12.47 6.79
C PRO A 63 10.36 -13.36 6.63
N SER A 64 9.28 -13.08 7.35
CA SER A 64 8.03 -13.85 7.40
C SER A 64 7.06 -13.54 6.25
N PHE A 65 7.30 -12.49 5.46
CA PHE A 65 6.34 -12.00 4.46
C PHE A 65 6.75 -12.40 3.04
N GLY A 66 5.74 -12.73 2.22
CA GLY A 66 5.96 -13.02 0.81
C GLY A 66 6.31 -11.75 0.03
N GLU A 67 7.59 -11.57 -0.28
CA GLU A 67 8.06 -10.55 -1.22
C GLU A 67 8.03 -11.10 -2.65
N LYS A 68 7.58 -10.28 -3.59
CA LYS A 68 7.60 -10.61 -5.01
C LYS A 68 8.68 -9.79 -5.70
N SER A 69 9.75 -10.41 -6.23
CA SER A 69 10.80 -9.67 -6.95
C SER A 69 10.27 -9.14 -8.30
N PHE A 70 10.59 -7.88 -8.63
CA PHE A 70 10.03 -7.20 -9.79
C PHE A 70 11.04 -6.70 -10.82
N GLY A 71 12.36 -6.77 -10.55
CA GLY A 71 13.38 -6.22 -11.44
C GLY A 71 13.21 -4.71 -11.70
N ASP A 72 13.58 -4.26 -12.90
CA ASP A 72 13.59 -2.84 -13.35
C ASP A 72 12.21 -2.32 -13.81
N ARG A 73 11.12 -2.99 -13.45
CA ARG A 73 9.77 -2.59 -13.88
C ARG A 73 9.29 -1.31 -13.19
N ASP A 74 8.58 -0.47 -13.94
CA ASP A 74 7.95 0.73 -13.41
C ASP A 74 6.94 0.37 -12.30
N PHE A 75 6.79 1.27 -11.32
CA PHE A 75 5.89 1.09 -10.19
C PHE A 75 4.46 0.75 -10.65
N GLY A 76 3.94 1.42 -11.67
CA GLY A 76 2.55 1.23 -12.13
C GLY A 76 2.28 -0.19 -12.61
N GLU A 77 3.20 -0.78 -13.38
CA GLU A 77 3.09 -2.16 -13.86
C GLU A 77 3.15 -3.16 -12.71
N ARG A 78 4.11 -2.96 -11.79
CA ARG A 78 4.26 -3.80 -10.60
C ARG A 78 3.03 -3.76 -9.72
N PHE A 79 2.49 -2.56 -9.50
CA PHE A 79 1.29 -2.34 -8.70
C PHE A 79 0.09 -3.03 -9.34
N ALA A 80 -0.15 -2.85 -10.66
CA ALA A 80 -1.26 -3.50 -11.35
C ALA A 80 -1.21 -5.03 -11.23
N ASP A 81 -0.02 -5.62 -11.42
CA ASP A 81 0.19 -7.06 -11.27
C ASP A 81 -0.12 -7.55 -9.85
N CYS A 82 0.29 -6.80 -8.83
CA CYS A 82 0.02 -7.14 -7.43
C CYS A 82 -1.48 -7.07 -7.12
N VAL A 83 -2.14 -5.98 -7.54
CA VAL A 83 -3.59 -5.81 -7.37
C VAL A 83 -4.33 -6.96 -8.05
N GLN A 84 -3.95 -7.35 -9.26
CA GLN A 84 -4.60 -8.47 -9.95
C GLN A 84 -4.37 -9.82 -9.27
N ALA A 85 -3.25 -10.02 -8.57
CA ALA A 85 -2.94 -11.27 -7.88
C ALA A 85 -3.56 -11.40 -6.48
N ALA A 86 -4.01 -10.30 -5.89
CA ALA A 86 -4.62 -10.25 -4.55
C ALA A 86 -6.16 -10.34 -4.63
N ASP A 87 -6.80 -10.71 -3.53
CA ASP A 87 -8.25 -10.62 -3.35
C ASP A 87 -8.65 -9.28 -2.72
N ALA A 88 -7.80 -8.77 -1.82
CA ALA A 88 -7.97 -7.52 -1.10
C ALA A 88 -6.67 -6.72 -1.03
N VAL A 89 -6.76 -5.39 -0.99
CA VAL A 89 -5.61 -4.48 -1.01
C VAL A 89 -5.75 -3.40 0.06
N TRP A 90 -4.71 -3.21 0.87
CA TRP A 90 -4.58 -2.14 1.85
C TRP A 90 -3.40 -1.22 1.48
N PRO A 91 -3.64 -0.15 0.72
CA PRO A 91 -2.59 0.81 0.38
C PRO A 91 -2.31 1.75 1.56
N LEU A 92 -1.03 2.00 1.83
CA LEU A 92 -0.55 3.10 2.66
C LEU A 92 0.11 4.14 1.75
N ALA A 93 -0.31 5.39 1.86
CA ALA A 93 0.27 6.51 1.14
C ALA A 93 -0.13 7.81 1.83
N LEU A 94 0.57 8.90 1.50
CA LEU A 94 0.10 10.24 1.84
C LEU A 94 -1.16 10.57 1.04
N GLU A 95 -2.01 11.42 1.60
CA GLU A 95 -3.22 11.92 0.94
C GLU A 95 -2.93 13.08 -0.03
N THR A 96 -1.74 13.69 0.08
CA THR A 96 -1.29 14.83 -0.74
C THR A 96 -1.34 14.51 -2.24
N GLU A 97 -1.70 15.51 -3.05
CA GLU A 97 -1.88 15.36 -4.51
C GLU A 97 -2.84 14.23 -4.94
N GLY A 98 -3.73 13.78 -4.05
CA GLY A 98 -4.69 12.71 -4.36
C GLY A 98 -4.07 11.33 -4.51
N LEU A 99 -2.85 11.10 -4.01
CA LEU A 99 -2.13 9.83 -4.16
C LEU A 99 -2.92 8.65 -3.59
N LEU A 100 -3.32 8.70 -2.32
CA LEU A 100 -4.09 7.63 -1.70
C LEU A 100 -5.48 7.45 -2.34
N GLU A 101 -6.11 8.53 -2.80
CA GLU A 101 -7.38 8.47 -3.55
C GLU A 101 -7.21 7.73 -4.89
N GLY A 102 -6.15 8.04 -5.64
CA GLY A 102 -5.82 7.42 -6.91
C GLY A 102 -5.58 5.92 -6.77
N LEU A 103 -4.72 5.52 -5.83
CA LEU A 103 -4.46 4.11 -5.53
C LEU A 103 -5.76 3.37 -5.14
N SER A 104 -6.60 4.00 -4.32
CA SER A 104 -7.88 3.43 -3.91
C SER A 104 -8.84 3.25 -5.09
N CYS A 105 -8.87 4.21 -6.02
CA CYS A 105 -9.64 4.10 -7.26
C CYS A 105 -9.13 2.94 -8.14
N ASP A 106 -7.82 2.77 -8.24
CA ASP A 106 -7.21 1.72 -9.06
C ASP A 106 -7.52 0.32 -8.53
N VAL A 107 -7.48 0.13 -7.20
CA VAL A 107 -7.89 -1.12 -6.53
C VAL A 107 -9.34 -1.48 -6.89
N LEU A 108 -10.26 -0.52 -6.75
CA LEU A 108 -11.67 -0.74 -7.05
C LEU A 108 -11.91 -0.98 -8.55
N ARG A 109 -11.20 -0.28 -9.43
CA ARG A 109 -11.26 -0.50 -10.89
C ARG A 109 -10.76 -1.90 -11.25
N GLY A 110 -9.76 -2.40 -10.53
CA GLY A 110 -9.26 -3.77 -10.60
C GLY A 110 -10.24 -4.83 -10.07
N LYS A 111 -11.42 -4.44 -9.58
CA LYS A 111 -12.43 -5.31 -8.95
C LYS A 111 -11.85 -6.09 -7.77
N ARG A 112 -11.05 -5.42 -6.94
CA ARG A 112 -10.52 -5.96 -5.69
C ARG A 112 -11.15 -5.28 -4.50
N VAL A 113 -11.13 -5.98 -3.36
CA VAL A 113 -11.62 -5.40 -2.10
C VAL A 113 -10.61 -4.37 -1.63
N LEU A 114 -11.05 -3.12 -1.46
CA LEU A 114 -10.25 -2.09 -0.82
C LEU A 114 -10.38 -2.21 0.70
N LEU A 115 -9.28 -2.54 1.37
CA LEU A 115 -9.16 -2.49 2.83
C LEU A 115 -8.67 -1.08 3.18
N GLY A 116 -9.61 -0.20 3.48
CA GLY A 116 -9.34 1.22 3.70
C GLY A 116 -10.61 2.06 3.53
N SER A 117 -10.44 3.37 3.56
CA SER A 117 -11.55 4.29 3.31
C SER A 117 -11.87 4.34 1.81
N ALA A 118 -13.15 4.51 1.47
CA ALA A 118 -13.55 4.71 0.08
C ALA A 118 -12.86 5.96 -0.53
N PRO A 119 -12.55 5.99 -1.84
CA PRO A 119 -11.82 7.11 -2.45
C PRO A 119 -12.46 8.48 -2.18
N GLY A 120 -13.78 8.57 -2.23
CA GLY A 120 -14.51 9.80 -1.91
C GLY A 120 -14.31 10.28 -0.47
N ALA A 121 -14.20 9.36 0.49
CA ALA A 121 -13.93 9.70 1.89
C ALA A 121 -12.47 10.14 2.08
N VAL A 122 -11.52 9.47 1.41
CA VAL A 122 -10.11 9.88 1.39
C VAL A 122 -9.97 11.30 0.85
N ARG A 123 -10.63 11.63 -0.26
CA ARG A 123 -10.62 12.97 -0.85
C ARG A 123 -11.10 14.06 0.10
N VAL A 124 -12.17 13.80 0.86
CA VAL A 124 -12.69 14.74 1.86
C VAL A 124 -11.68 14.90 3.00
N ALA A 125 -11.16 13.79 3.53
CA ALA A 125 -10.19 13.80 4.63
C ALA A 125 -8.84 14.45 4.25
N ALA A 126 -8.43 14.36 2.98
CA ALA A 126 -7.24 15.00 2.45
C ALA A 126 -7.28 16.55 2.53
N SER A 127 -8.49 17.13 2.64
CA SER A 127 -8.67 18.58 2.74
C SER A 127 -9.24 18.96 4.11
N LYS A 128 -8.40 19.59 4.94
CA LYS A 128 -8.82 20.17 6.23
C LYS A 128 -10.05 21.09 6.10
N ARG A 129 -10.16 21.81 4.97
CA ARG A 129 -11.29 22.70 4.68
C ARG A 129 -12.57 21.94 4.37
N GLU A 130 -12.50 20.86 3.60
CA GLU A 130 -13.69 20.08 3.25
C GLU A 130 -14.14 19.19 4.41
N MET A 131 -13.22 18.71 5.24
CA MET A 131 -13.52 17.87 6.42
C MET A 131 -14.33 18.59 7.52
N THR A 132 -14.38 19.93 7.52
CA THR A 132 -15.05 20.73 8.55
C THR A 132 -16.40 21.30 8.12
N ARG A 133 -16.89 20.89 6.94
CA ARG A 133 -18.19 21.26 6.38
C ARG A 133 -19.22 20.19 6.69
#